data_AF-A0A9E4HV63-F1
#
_entry.id   AF-A0A9E4HV63-F1
#
_cell.length_a   1.000
_cell.length_b   1.000
_cell.length_c   1.000
_cell.angle_alpha   90.00
_cell.angle_beta   90.00
_cell.angle_gamma   90.00
#
_symmetry.space_group_name_H-M   'P 1'
#
loop_
_entity.id
_entity.type
_entity.pdbx_description
1 polymer ?
#
loop_
_entity_poly.entity_id
_entity_poly.type
_entity_poly.pdbx_seq_one_letter_code
_entity_poly.pdbx_strand_id
1 'polypeptide(L)'
;MTPFLMVAVLVVAVHAAPALAQETVGLSEDWQWGFQPAASPSMVDIHWFYDVFLFPVMMVISVFVLLLMAYILIRFRRAANPQPSDTTHNSLLEVIWTGIPALILIVIAI
;
A
#
# COMPACT_ATOMS: atom_id res chain seq x y z
N MET A 1 -43.53 -34.31 -12.89
CA MET A 1 -42.71 -34.26 -11.65
C MET A 1 -43.67 -34.22 -10.47
N THR A 2 -43.58 -35.15 -9.54
CA THR A 2 -44.56 -35.29 -8.44
C THR A 2 -44.49 -34.11 -7.47
N PRO A 3 -45.61 -33.71 -6.83
CA PRO A 3 -45.66 -32.56 -5.93
C PRO A 3 -44.69 -32.66 -4.74
N PHE A 4 -44.40 -33.87 -4.29
CA PHE A 4 -43.40 -34.15 -3.25
C PHE A 4 -41.98 -33.73 -3.67
N LEU A 5 -41.62 -33.94 -4.94
CA LEU A 5 -40.31 -33.57 -5.49
C LEU A 5 -40.15 -32.04 -5.58
N MET A 6 -41.23 -31.32 -5.92
CA MET A 6 -41.23 -29.86 -5.96
C MET A 6 -41.06 -29.25 -4.56
N VAL A 7 -41.75 -29.78 -3.56
CA VAL A 7 -41.62 -29.31 -2.17
C VAL A 7 -40.22 -29.57 -1.64
N ALA A 8 -39.63 -30.75 -1.92
CA ALA A 8 -38.26 -31.06 -1.52
C ALA A 8 -37.23 -30.09 -2.13
N VAL A 9 -37.34 -29.77 -3.42
CA VAL A 9 -36.46 -28.80 -4.09
C VAL A 9 -36.62 -27.40 -3.50
N LEU A 10 -37.86 -26.97 -3.22
CA LEU A 10 -38.12 -25.68 -2.62
C LEU A 10 -37.52 -25.57 -1.21
N VAL A 11 -37.67 -26.62 -0.39
CA VAL A 11 -37.09 -26.67 0.96
C VAL A 11 -35.57 -26.61 0.90
N VAL A 12 -34.92 -27.37 0.02
CA VAL A 12 -33.45 -27.32 -0.15
C VAL A 12 -32.99 -25.96 -0.64
N ALA A 13 -33.69 -25.35 -1.61
CA ALA A 13 -33.35 -24.02 -2.12
C ALA A 13 -33.44 -22.93 -1.04
N VAL A 14 -34.47 -22.97 -0.19
CA VAL A 14 -34.64 -22.02 0.92
C VAL A 14 -33.57 -22.20 2.00
N HIS A 15 -33.15 -23.43 2.30
CA HIS A 15 -32.10 -23.68 3.29
C HIS A 15 -30.68 -23.42 2.77
N ALA A 16 -30.46 -23.49 1.45
CA ALA A 16 -29.19 -23.15 0.82
C ALA A 16 -29.02 -21.64 0.54
N ALA A 17 -30.11 -20.86 0.54
CA ALA A 17 -30.09 -19.42 0.30
C ALA A 17 -29.12 -18.62 1.21
N PRO A 18 -28.97 -18.91 2.52
CA PRO A 18 -28.01 -18.22 3.37
C PRO A 18 -26.55 -18.44 2.96
N ALA A 19 -26.22 -19.60 2.39
CA ALA A 19 -24.85 -19.91 1.94
C ALA A 19 -24.44 -19.10 0.70
N LEU A 20 -25.41 -18.66 -0.12
CA LEU A 20 -25.16 -17.79 -1.27
C LEU A 20 -25.12 -16.29 -0.92
N ALA A 21 -25.63 -15.93 0.27
CA ALA A 21 -25.62 -14.56 0.79
C ALA A 21 -24.53 -14.32 1.84
N GLN A 22 -23.66 -15.32 2.07
CA GLN A 22 -22.57 -15.19 3.03
C GLN A 22 -21.58 -14.15 2.52
N GLU A 23 -21.49 -13.03 3.25
CA GLU A 23 -20.43 -12.06 3.06
C GLU A 23 -19.08 -12.77 3.27
N THR A 24 -18.18 -12.71 2.29
CA THR A 24 -16.89 -13.42 2.30
C THR A 24 -15.89 -12.70 3.20
N VAL A 25 -16.15 -12.71 4.51
CA VAL A 25 -15.27 -12.12 5.52
C VAL A 25 -13.97 -12.95 5.61
N GLY A 26 -12.83 -12.29 5.42
CA GLY A 26 -11.50 -12.93 5.52
C GLY A 26 -11.00 -13.60 4.23
N LEU A 27 -11.67 -13.42 3.09
CA LEU A 27 -11.15 -13.82 1.78
C LEU A 27 -10.55 -12.61 1.06
N SER A 28 -9.56 -12.87 0.22
CA SER A 28 -9.03 -11.89 -0.72
C SER A 28 -10.00 -11.67 -1.88
N GLU A 29 -10.17 -10.44 -2.30
CA GLU A 29 -10.96 -10.08 -3.48
C GLU A 29 -10.09 -9.94 -4.73
N ASP A 30 -10.67 -10.20 -5.90
CA ASP A 30 -9.98 -10.02 -7.17
C ASP A 30 -9.50 -8.58 -7.31
N TRP A 31 -8.19 -8.40 -7.58
CA TRP A 31 -7.51 -7.10 -7.69
C TRP A 31 -7.49 -6.27 -6.41
N GLN A 32 -7.55 -6.89 -5.23
CA GLN A 32 -7.38 -6.18 -3.98
C GLN A 32 -5.92 -5.72 -3.78
N TRP A 33 -5.70 -4.41 -3.63
CA TRP A 33 -4.37 -3.81 -3.45
C TRP A 33 -4.02 -3.52 -1.98
N GLY A 34 -5.00 -3.56 -1.07
CA GLY A 34 -4.84 -3.26 0.36
C GLY A 34 -5.14 -4.46 1.25
N PHE A 35 -5.33 -4.22 2.55
CA PHE A 35 -5.69 -5.26 3.51
C PHE A 35 -7.13 -5.77 3.32
N GLN A 36 -7.37 -7.00 3.79
CA GLN A 36 -8.72 -7.56 3.97
C GLN A 36 -9.52 -6.76 5.01
N PRO A 37 -10.87 -6.80 4.99
CA PRO A 37 -11.69 -6.17 6.03
C PRO A 37 -11.23 -6.56 7.44
N ALA A 38 -11.11 -5.56 8.32
CA ALA A 38 -10.57 -5.77 9.66
C ALA A 38 -11.49 -6.69 10.48
N ALA A 39 -10.94 -7.83 10.94
CA ALA A 39 -11.66 -8.82 11.74
C ALA A 39 -11.45 -8.65 13.26
N SER A 40 -10.61 -7.69 13.68
CA SER A 40 -10.32 -7.40 15.09
C SER A 40 -10.07 -5.90 15.31
N PRO A 41 -10.24 -5.39 16.55
CA PRO A 41 -9.89 -4.00 16.87
C PRO A 41 -8.43 -3.67 16.54
N SER A 42 -7.49 -4.60 16.79
CA SER A 42 -6.07 -4.39 16.47
C SER A 42 -5.81 -4.24 14.96
N MET A 43 -6.58 -4.91 14.10
CA MET A 43 -6.46 -4.75 12.65
C MET A 43 -7.03 -3.41 12.17
N VAL A 44 -8.04 -2.86 12.85
CA VAL A 44 -8.52 -1.49 12.56
C VAL A 44 -7.41 -0.47 12.80
N ASP A 45 -6.68 -0.61 13.91
CA ASP A 45 -5.55 0.28 14.22
C ASP A 45 -4.42 0.14 13.19
N ILE A 46 -4.13 -1.10 12.74
CA ILE A 46 -3.14 -1.36 11.69
C ILE A 46 -3.54 -0.72 10.35
N HIS A 47 -4.82 -0.84 9.95
CA HIS A 47 -5.31 -0.21 8.74
C HIS A 47 -5.11 1.31 8.81
N TRP A 48 -5.53 1.93 9.91
CA TRP A 48 -5.37 3.37 10.10
C TRP A 48 -3.89 3.79 10.02
N PHE A 49 -3.01 3.07 10.73
CA PHE A 49 -1.57 3.36 10.72
C PHE A 49 -0.98 3.21 9.31
N TYR A 50 -1.34 2.16 8.58
CA TYR A 50 -0.83 1.93 7.23
C TYR A 50 -1.36 2.97 6.23
N ASP A 51 -2.68 3.14 6.14
CA ASP A 51 -3.34 3.96 5.11
C ASP A 51 -3.09 5.46 5.34
N VAL A 52 -3.09 5.91 6.59
CA VAL A 52 -3.01 7.33 6.93
C VAL A 52 -1.57 7.79 7.14
N PHE A 53 -0.69 6.92 7.64
CA PHE A 53 0.65 7.33 8.05
C PHE A 53 1.75 6.68 7.21
N LEU A 54 1.87 5.35 7.23
CA LEU A 54 3.01 4.65 6.64
C LEU A 54 3.04 4.76 5.11
N PHE A 55 1.92 4.48 4.44
CA PHE A 55 1.83 4.49 2.98
C PHE A 55 2.06 5.90 2.40
N PRO A 56 1.46 6.99 2.94
CA PRO A 56 1.77 8.34 2.48
C PRO A 56 3.24 8.74 2.64
N VAL A 57 3.90 8.38 3.76
CA VAL A 57 5.33 8.65 3.96
C VAL A 57 6.17 7.95 2.90
N MET A 58 5.90 6.66 2.64
CA MET A 58 6.58 5.90 1.58
C MET A 58 6.37 6.54 0.20
N MET A 59 5.12 6.88 -0.15
CA MET A 59 4.78 7.51 -1.42
C MET A 59 5.52 8.84 -1.62
N VAL A 60 5.57 9.70 -0.59
CA VAL A 60 6.29 10.98 -0.67
C VAL A 60 7.78 10.77 -0.93
N ILE A 61 8.42 9.85 -0.22
CA ILE A 61 9.85 9.55 -0.42
C ILE A 61 10.09 8.98 -1.82
N SER A 62 9.26 8.04 -2.27
CA SER A 62 9.38 7.45 -3.61
C SER A 62 9.20 8.48 -4.72
N VAL A 63 8.21 9.37 -4.61
CA VAL A 63 8.00 10.47 -5.57
C VAL A 63 9.17 11.45 -5.54
N PHE A 64 9.69 11.79 -4.35
CA PHE A 64 10.86 12.65 -4.21
C PHE A 64 12.09 12.06 -4.93
N VAL A 65 12.38 10.78 -4.73
CA VAL A 65 13.49 10.09 -5.41
C VAL A 65 13.24 10.02 -6.92
N LEU A 66 12.02 9.74 -7.35
CA LEU A 66 11.64 9.71 -8.77
C LEU A 66 11.88 11.07 -9.44
N LEU A 67 11.47 12.16 -8.79
CA LEU A 67 11.68 13.53 -9.28
C LEU A 67 13.16 13.89 -9.32
N LEU A 68 13.95 13.52 -8.32
CA LEU A 68 15.41 13.70 -8.34
C LEU A 68 16.06 12.91 -9.47
N MET A 69 15.64 11.67 -9.71
CA MET A 69 16.15 10.86 -10.80
C MET A 69 15.84 11.50 -12.16
N ALA A 70 14.59 11.94 -12.37
CA ALA A 70 14.18 12.65 -13.58
C ALA A 70 15.00 13.94 -13.76
N TYR A 71 15.19 14.72 -12.69
CA TYR A 71 16.03 15.91 -12.69
C TYR A 71 17.47 15.59 -13.09
N ILE A 72 18.07 14.53 -12.53
CA ILE A 72 19.45 14.12 -12.83
C ILE A 72 19.60 13.74 -14.30
N LEU A 73 18.70 12.91 -14.82
CA LEU A 73 18.71 12.46 -16.22
C LEU A 73 18.57 13.63 -17.20
N ILE A 74 17.77 14.63 -16.87
CA ILE A 74 17.55 15.80 -17.74
C ILE A 74 18.71 16.79 -17.62
N ARG A 75 19.13 17.12 -16.40
CA ARG A 75 20.08 18.22 -16.13
C ARG A 75 21.53 17.84 -16.37
N PHE A 76 21.92 16.60 -16.07
CA PHE A 76 23.31 16.14 -16.09
C PHE A 76 23.64 15.19 -17.25
N ARG A 77 22.77 15.08 -18.27
CA ARG A 77 23.10 14.37 -19.52
C ARG A 77 24.32 15.00 -20.19
N ARG A 78 25.11 14.21 -20.94
CA ARG A 78 26.34 14.63 -21.63
C ARG A 78 26.18 15.90 -22.48
N ALA A 79 25.05 16.07 -23.15
CA ALA A 79 24.78 17.25 -23.96
C ALA A 79 24.57 18.54 -23.14
N ALA A 80 24.00 18.42 -21.94
CA ALA A 80 23.69 19.57 -21.06
C ALA A 80 24.76 19.80 -19.97
N ASN A 81 25.61 18.80 -19.71
CA ASN A 81 26.73 18.86 -18.78
C ASN A 81 27.98 18.20 -19.38
N PRO A 82 28.71 18.87 -20.29
CA PRO A 82 29.85 18.28 -21.00
C PRO A 82 31.08 18.02 -20.11
N GLN A 83 31.27 18.80 -19.05
CA GLN A 83 32.35 18.65 -18.07
C GLN A 83 31.72 18.22 -16.73
N PRO A 84 31.92 16.98 -16.28
CA PRO A 84 31.39 16.52 -14.99
C PRO A 84 32.14 17.18 -13.82
N SER A 85 31.50 17.22 -12.65
CA SER A 85 32.14 17.67 -11.41
C SER A 85 32.95 16.52 -10.79
N ASP A 86 34.07 16.85 -10.16
CA ASP A 86 34.93 15.93 -9.41
C ASP A 86 34.62 15.90 -7.89
N THR A 87 33.53 16.55 -7.46
CA THR A 87 33.15 16.55 -6.03
C THR A 87 32.71 15.16 -5.57
N THR A 88 33.38 14.61 -4.56
CA THR A 88 33.09 13.28 -4.02
C THR A 88 32.38 13.29 -2.68
N HIS A 89 32.44 14.39 -1.93
CA HIS A 89 31.89 14.50 -0.58
C HIS A 89 31.16 15.82 -0.37
N ASN A 90 30.11 15.75 0.45
CA ASN A 90 29.45 16.93 0.98
C ASN A 90 28.91 16.59 2.38
N SER A 91 29.73 16.85 3.40
CA SER A 91 29.43 16.45 4.78
C SER A 91 28.12 17.03 5.31
N LEU A 92 27.77 18.26 4.90
CA LEU A 92 26.50 18.87 5.32
C LEU A 92 25.30 18.14 4.73
N LEU A 93 25.37 17.77 3.45
CA LEU A 93 24.32 17.00 2.79
C LEU A 93 24.24 15.57 3.34
N GLU A 94 25.38 14.97 3.66
CA GLU A 94 25.48 13.65 4.31
C GLU A 94 24.79 13.63 5.69
N VAL A 95 25.01 14.66 6.51
CA VAL A 95 24.33 14.79 7.82
C VAL A 95 22.83 14.96 7.64
N ILE A 96 22.40 15.76 6.66
CA ILE A 96 20.98 15.99 6.38
C ILE A 96 20.29 14.70 5.93
N TRP A 97 20.85 13.99 4.94
CA TRP A 97 20.20 12.79 4.40
C TRP A 97 20.26 11.59 5.35
N THR A 98 21.06 11.61 6.41
CA THR A 98 21.11 10.54 7.41
C THR A 98 20.23 10.88 8.60
N GLY A 99 20.23 12.15 9.00
CA GLY A 99 19.36 12.68 10.06
C GLY A 99 17.89 12.63 9.69
N ILE A 100 17.51 13.03 8.47
CA ILE A 100 16.10 13.04 8.05
C ILE A 100 15.48 11.62 8.11
N PRO A 101 16.08 10.56 7.52
CA PRO A 101 15.55 9.20 7.66
C PRO A 101 15.47 8.72 9.10
N ALA A 102 16.48 9.01 9.92
CA ALA A 102 16.44 8.64 11.33
C ALA A 102 15.27 9.30 12.07
N LEU A 103 15.02 10.59 11.84
CA LEU A 103 13.88 11.31 12.42
C LEU A 103 12.54 10.76 11.92
N ILE A 104 12.41 10.45 10.63
CA ILE A 104 11.19 9.82 10.08
C ILE A 104 10.90 8.50 10.80
N LEU A 105 11.90 7.65 11.01
CA LEU A 105 11.73 6.37 11.73
C LEU A 105 11.31 6.57 13.18
N ILE A 106 11.85 7.59 13.86
CA ILE A 106 11.44 7.91 15.25
C ILE A 106 9.97 8.31 15.30
N VAL A 107 9.51 9.16 14.36
CA VAL A 107 8.09 9.56 14.31
C VAL A 107 7.19 8.38 13.95
N ILE A 108 7.63 7.45 13.09
CA ILE A 108 6.87 6.21 12.79
C ILE A 108 6.74 5.32 14.03
N ALA A 109 7.72 5.32 14.93
CA ALA A 109 7.77 4.42 16.07
C ALA A 109 6.94 4.88 17.29
N ILE A 110 6.52 6.14 17.34
CA ILE A 110 5.82 6.76 18.48
C ILE A 110 4.35 7.01 18.11
#